data_AF-A0A1H7JM87-F1
#
_entry.id   AF-A0A1H7JM87-F1
#
_cell.length_a   1.000
_cell.length_b   1.000
_cell.length_c   1.000
_cell.angle_alpha   90.00
_cell.angle_beta   90.00
_cell.angle_gamma   90.00
#
_symmetry.space_group_name_H-M   'P 1'
#
loop_
_entity.id
_entity.type
_entity.pdbx_description
1 polymer ?
#
loop_
_entity_poly.entity_id
_entity_poly.type
_entity_poly.pdbx_seq_one_letter_code
_entity_poly.pdbx_strand_id
1 'polypeptide(L)'
;MRFDNLNEHTVYAIGGISLLVSHIAYLTIFSILSVKPMIYYNIFSVTFYIGMLVLLYKRPYRKRLVLATLVEVMVHSCLGCYTMGWDMGFGTMLLFLIPIPFYLPLRRLMTPYLFSLVPFALYVAIAAQVKFRAPSAELYTFKDPTINNIVYFINISFAALILLYISSIYMFSRELMRFKLTSKNESLKKLATIDPLTQLFNRRAMNEYLKLVQHNCERSGKGYAVCIGDIDDFKKVNDKHGHSMGDEVLRQIASVIAHTVPAEGYAARWGGEEFLFIIPNADASCGAELSEKIREDIYKKNFRSDNGNFRVTITVGICRGNPGDDIEKVISLADHRLYQGKQTGKNKTVV
;
A
#
# COMPACT_ATOMS: atom_id res chain seq x y z
N MET A 1 -20.18 4.13 -8.27
CA MET A 1 -19.92 2.76 -8.80
C MET A 1 -18.74 2.16 -8.05
N ARG A 2 -18.94 1.05 -7.33
CA ARG A 2 -17.88 0.32 -6.62
C ARG A 2 -17.03 -0.46 -7.64
N PHE A 3 -15.88 0.09 -8.02
CA PHE A 3 -14.90 -0.55 -8.92
C PHE A 3 -13.89 -1.46 -8.18
N ASP A 4 -14.19 -1.85 -6.95
CA ASP A 4 -13.34 -2.76 -6.16
C ASP A 4 -13.07 -4.12 -6.82
N ASN A 5 -13.82 -4.44 -7.87
CA ASN A 5 -13.77 -5.67 -8.65
C ASN A 5 -13.51 -5.42 -10.15
N LEU A 6 -12.58 -4.53 -10.53
CA LEU A 6 -11.93 -4.69 -11.85
C LEU A 6 -11.06 -5.97 -11.77
N ASN A 7 -11.75 -7.10 -11.90
CA ASN A 7 -11.17 -8.42 -11.93
C ASN A 7 -10.16 -8.43 -13.08
N GLU A 8 -8.96 -9.00 -12.89
CA GLU A 8 -7.98 -9.19 -13.98
C GLU A 8 -8.61 -9.80 -15.24
N HIS A 9 -9.65 -10.62 -15.04
CA HIS A 9 -10.51 -11.13 -16.10
C HIS A 9 -11.10 -10.04 -17.00
N THR A 10 -11.70 -9.00 -16.42
CA THR A 10 -12.34 -7.91 -17.16
C THR A 10 -11.32 -7.17 -18.03
N VAL A 11 -10.13 -6.92 -17.49
CA VAL A 11 -9.03 -6.27 -18.25
C VAL A 11 -8.62 -7.13 -19.44
N TYR A 12 -8.34 -8.42 -19.23
CA TYR A 12 -7.97 -9.32 -20.31
C TYR A 12 -9.12 -9.56 -21.31
N ALA A 13 -10.37 -9.56 -20.85
CA ALA A 13 -11.54 -9.76 -21.70
C ALA A 13 -11.72 -8.57 -22.63
N ILE A 14 -11.64 -7.34 -22.11
CA ILE A 14 -11.76 -6.14 -22.96
C ILE A 14 -10.61 -6.09 -23.95
N GLY A 15 -9.36 -6.33 -23.53
CA GLY A 15 -8.23 -6.41 -24.45
C GLY A 15 -8.43 -7.44 -25.57
N GLY A 16 -8.93 -8.63 -25.22
CA GLY A 16 -9.26 -9.68 -26.20
C GLY A 16 -10.41 -9.29 -27.14
N ILE A 17 -11.45 -8.63 -26.63
CA ILE A 17 -12.57 -8.12 -27.43
C ILE A 17 -12.08 -7.03 -28.39
N SER A 18 -11.23 -6.11 -27.94
CA SER A 18 -10.66 -5.07 -28.80
C SER A 18 -9.85 -5.66 -29.95
N LEU A 19 -9.03 -6.69 -29.70
CA LEU A 19 -8.28 -7.39 -30.75
C LEU A 19 -9.21 -8.17 -31.69
N LEU A 20 -10.22 -8.86 -31.15
CA LEU A 20 -11.23 -9.56 -31.95
C LEU A 20 -11.94 -8.62 -32.93
N VAL A 21 -12.44 -7.48 -32.46
CA VAL A 21 -13.12 -6.48 -33.28
C VAL A 21 -12.21 -5.99 -34.40
N SER A 22 -10.93 -5.79 -34.11
CA SER A 22 -9.98 -5.32 -35.11
C SER A 22 -9.62 -6.36 -36.16
N HIS A 23 -9.52 -7.63 -35.79
CA HIS A 23 -9.35 -8.69 -36.79
C HIS A 23 -10.60 -8.87 -37.66
N ILE A 24 -11.81 -8.61 -37.15
CA ILE A 24 -13.03 -8.55 -37.98
C ILE A 24 -12.97 -7.36 -38.96
N ALA A 25 -12.50 -6.20 -38.50
CA ALA A 25 -12.31 -5.04 -39.35
C ALA A 25 -11.24 -5.31 -40.44
N TYR A 26 -10.10 -5.90 -40.07
CA TYR A 26 -9.06 -6.31 -41.02
C TYR A 26 -9.55 -7.35 -42.01
N LEU A 27 -10.33 -8.35 -41.57
CA LEU A 27 -10.93 -9.33 -42.46
C LEU A 27 -11.79 -8.66 -43.55
N THR A 28 -12.56 -7.63 -43.16
CA THR A 28 -13.38 -6.84 -44.09
C THR A 28 -12.50 -6.05 -45.06
N ILE A 29 -11.51 -5.32 -44.55
CA ILE A 29 -10.57 -4.52 -45.36
C ILE A 29 -9.82 -5.40 -46.37
N PHE A 30 -9.25 -6.53 -45.93
CA PHE A 30 -8.49 -7.41 -46.81
C PHE A 30 -9.36 -8.18 -47.80
N SER A 31 -10.64 -8.39 -47.50
CA SER A 31 -11.61 -8.94 -48.46
C SER A 31 -11.89 -7.94 -49.60
N ILE A 32 -12.07 -6.65 -49.26
CA ILE A 32 -12.22 -5.57 -50.25
C ILE A 32 -10.97 -5.44 -51.12
N LEU A 33 -9.78 -5.48 -50.48
CA LEU A 33 -8.49 -5.37 -51.14
C LEU A 33 -8.03 -6.68 -51.83
N SER A 34 -8.79 -7.78 -51.71
CA SER A 34 -8.49 -9.10 -52.29
C SER A 34 -7.13 -9.70 -51.88
N VAL A 35 -6.65 -9.44 -50.66
CA VAL A 35 -5.36 -9.93 -50.13
C VAL A 35 -5.54 -11.30 -49.46
N LYS A 36 -5.52 -12.37 -50.25
CA LYS A 36 -5.87 -13.74 -49.79
C LYS A 36 -5.10 -14.24 -48.55
N PRO A 37 -3.76 -14.09 -48.44
CA PRO A 37 -3.04 -14.58 -47.26
C PRO A 37 -3.52 -13.93 -45.95
N MET A 38 -3.81 -12.63 -46.00
CA MET A 38 -4.27 -11.87 -44.84
C MET A 38 -5.73 -12.20 -44.48
N ILE A 39 -6.58 -12.51 -45.46
CA ILE A 39 -7.95 -13.01 -45.21
C ILE A 39 -7.90 -14.30 -44.40
N TYR A 40 -7.15 -15.31 -44.86
CA TYR A 40 -7.06 -16.61 -44.17
C TYR A 40 -6.48 -16.45 -42.76
N TYR A 41 -5.46 -15.62 -42.60
CA TYR A 41 -4.86 -15.37 -41.30
C TYR A 41 -5.86 -14.67 -40.35
N ASN A 42 -6.62 -13.68 -40.82
CA ASN A 42 -7.61 -13.01 -39.97
C ASN A 42 -8.79 -13.91 -39.60
N ILE A 43 -9.19 -14.86 -40.45
CA ILE A 43 -10.16 -15.92 -40.07
C ILE A 43 -9.61 -16.75 -38.91
N PHE A 44 -8.33 -17.14 -38.97
CA PHE A 44 -7.65 -17.81 -37.87
C PHE A 44 -7.63 -16.94 -36.60
N SER A 45 -7.23 -15.67 -36.70
CA SER A 45 -7.17 -14.74 -35.56
C SER A 45 -8.53 -14.56 -34.90
N VAL A 46 -9.61 -14.34 -35.67
CA VAL A 46 -10.98 -14.24 -35.14
C VAL A 46 -11.36 -15.50 -34.35
N THR A 47 -11.09 -16.67 -34.91
CA THR A 47 -11.35 -17.97 -34.23
C THR A 47 -10.52 -18.10 -32.96
N PHE A 48 -9.25 -17.71 -33.01
CA PHE A 48 -8.34 -17.70 -31.86
C PHE A 48 -8.82 -16.79 -30.73
N TYR A 49 -9.24 -15.56 -31.03
CA TYR A 49 -9.72 -14.62 -30.02
C TYR A 49 -11.06 -15.03 -29.41
N ILE A 50 -11.99 -15.59 -30.19
CA ILE A 50 -13.23 -16.18 -29.65
C ILE A 50 -12.89 -17.31 -28.66
N GLY A 51 -12.02 -18.24 -29.06
CA GLY A 51 -11.57 -19.33 -28.19
C GLY A 51 -10.85 -18.82 -26.93
N MET A 52 -10.02 -17.78 -27.08
CA MET A 52 -9.33 -17.13 -25.97
C MET A 52 -10.31 -16.55 -24.95
N LEU A 53 -11.35 -15.83 -25.40
CA LEU A 53 -12.35 -15.22 -24.52
C LEU A 53 -13.14 -16.27 -23.74
N VAL A 54 -13.46 -17.41 -24.36
CA VAL A 54 -14.09 -18.55 -23.67
C VAL A 54 -13.16 -19.15 -22.61
N LEU A 55 -11.88 -19.34 -22.95
CA LEU A 55 -10.88 -19.93 -22.04
C LEU A 55 -10.43 -18.98 -20.94
N LEU A 56 -10.63 -17.67 -21.09
CA LEU A 56 -10.21 -16.66 -20.12
C LEU A 56 -10.93 -16.79 -18.76
N TYR A 57 -12.15 -17.35 -18.77
CA TYR A 57 -12.90 -17.71 -17.57
C TYR A 57 -12.17 -18.77 -16.72
N LYS A 58 -11.36 -19.62 -17.34
CA LYS A 58 -10.53 -20.63 -16.66
C LYS A 58 -9.23 -20.00 -16.16
N ARG A 59 -9.12 -19.79 -14.83
CA ARG A 59 -7.99 -19.13 -14.15
C ARG A 59 -6.57 -19.59 -14.54
N PRO A 60 -6.24 -20.88 -14.74
CA PRO A 60 -4.84 -21.29 -14.94
C PRO A 60 -4.24 -20.86 -16.29
N TYR A 61 -5.07 -20.50 -17.29
CA TYR A 61 -4.60 -20.25 -18.65
C TYR A 61 -4.32 -18.77 -18.95
N ARG A 62 -4.77 -17.82 -18.12
CA ARG A 62 -4.78 -16.37 -18.43
C ARG A 62 -3.44 -15.81 -18.89
N LYS A 63 -2.35 -16.08 -18.14
CA LYS A 63 -1.01 -15.55 -18.48
C LYS A 63 -0.48 -16.13 -19.78
N ARG A 64 -0.76 -17.41 -20.05
CA ARG A 64 -0.34 -18.09 -21.29
C ARG A 64 -1.14 -17.56 -22.49
N LEU A 65 -2.43 -17.31 -22.31
CA LEU A 65 -3.30 -16.73 -23.33
C LEU A 65 -2.84 -15.32 -23.73
N VAL A 66 -2.51 -14.46 -22.76
CA VAL A 66 -1.97 -13.11 -23.04
C VAL A 66 -0.62 -13.16 -23.76
N LEU A 67 0.24 -14.13 -23.43
CA LEU A 67 1.48 -14.28 -24.18
C LEU A 67 1.22 -14.77 -25.62
N ALA A 68 0.24 -15.66 -25.80
CA ALA A 68 -0.17 -16.13 -27.12
C ALA A 68 -0.75 -15.00 -27.99
N THR A 69 -1.51 -14.05 -27.42
CA THR A 69 -1.98 -12.88 -28.18
C THR A 69 -0.83 -12.00 -28.66
N LEU A 70 0.23 -11.85 -27.87
CA LEU A 70 1.42 -11.09 -28.31
C LEU A 70 2.08 -11.76 -29.51
N VAL A 71 2.24 -13.09 -29.48
CA VAL A 71 2.80 -13.85 -30.59
C VAL A 71 1.92 -13.74 -31.84
N GLU A 72 0.60 -13.83 -31.68
CA GLU A 72 -0.35 -13.70 -32.79
C GLU A 72 -0.24 -12.33 -33.48
N VAL A 73 -0.18 -11.23 -32.72
CA VAL A 73 -0.02 -9.88 -33.29
C VAL A 73 1.33 -9.72 -33.98
N MET A 74 2.39 -10.33 -33.44
CA MET A 74 3.71 -10.34 -34.09
C MET A 74 3.68 -11.05 -35.44
N VAL A 75 3.04 -12.23 -35.51
CA VAL A 75 2.91 -12.98 -36.77
C VAL A 75 2.04 -12.22 -37.78
N HIS A 76 0.92 -11.62 -37.33
CA HIS A 76 0.07 -10.77 -38.18
C HIS A 76 0.87 -9.61 -38.79
N SER A 77 1.66 -8.91 -37.97
CA SER A 77 2.51 -7.81 -38.40
C SER A 77 3.58 -8.25 -39.41
N CYS A 78 4.26 -9.37 -39.15
CA CYS A 78 5.25 -9.93 -40.07
C CYS A 78 4.63 -10.32 -41.42
N LEU A 79 3.47 -10.99 -41.40
CA LEU A 79 2.76 -11.42 -42.60
C LEU A 79 2.25 -10.22 -43.41
N GLY A 80 1.73 -9.18 -42.74
CA GLY A 80 1.33 -7.93 -43.38
C GLY A 80 2.48 -7.26 -44.11
N CYS A 81 3.63 -7.09 -43.45
CA CYS A 81 4.84 -6.56 -44.09
C CYS A 81 5.32 -7.41 -45.26
N TYR A 82 5.28 -8.73 -45.13
CA TYR A 82 5.74 -9.64 -46.19
C TYR A 82 4.84 -9.61 -47.43
N THR A 83 3.53 -9.45 -47.25
CA THR A 83 2.54 -9.55 -48.34
C THR A 83 2.27 -8.21 -49.02
N MET A 84 2.21 -7.12 -48.24
CA MET A 84 1.74 -5.81 -48.68
C MET A 84 2.81 -4.70 -48.62
N GLY A 85 4.03 -5.04 -48.20
CA GLY A 85 5.12 -4.08 -48.11
C GLY A 85 5.17 -3.28 -46.80
N TRP A 86 6.16 -2.41 -46.71
CA TRP A 86 6.49 -1.66 -45.49
C TRP A 86 5.59 -0.44 -45.26
N ASP A 87 5.22 0.24 -46.34
CA ASP A 87 4.59 1.57 -46.30
C ASP A 87 3.18 1.56 -45.71
N MET A 88 2.59 0.37 -45.53
CA MET A 88 1.27 0.20 -44.92
C MET A 88 1.30 0.18 -43.39
N GLY A 89 2.48 0.27 -42.77
CA GLY A 89 2.58 0.49 -41.32
C GLY A 89 2.44 -0.75 -40.45
N PHE A 90 2.35 -1.96 -41.02
CA PHE A 90 2.30 -3.20 -40.22
C PHE A 90 3.51 -3.36 -39.31
N GLY A 91 4.71 -2.94 -39.75
CA GLY A 91 5.94 -2.99 -38.96
C GLY A 91 5.87 -2.12 -37.71
N THR A 92 5.18 -0.97 -37.77
CA THR A 92 5.04 -0.09 -36.60
C THR A 92 4.29 -0.76 -35.45
N MET A 93 3.40 -1.72 -35.71
CA MET A 93 2.72 -2.49 -34.66
C MET A 93 3.72 -3.20 -33.73
N LEU A 94 4.86 -3.69 -34.25
CA LEU A 94 5.88 -4.34 -33.42
C LEU A 94 6.48 -3.38 -32.40
N LEU A 95 6.65 -2.10 -32.76
CA LEU A 95 7.14 -1.08 -31.82
C LEU A 95 6.15 -0.85 -30.68
N PHE A 96 4.84 -0.85 -30.97
CA PHE A 96 3.80 -0.69 -29.95
C PHE A 96 3.66 -1.92 -29.03
N LEU A 97 4.19 -3.09 -29.41
CA LEU A 97 4.24 -4.27 -28.54
C LEU A 97 5.37 -4.19 -27.49
N ILE A 98 6.42 -3.39 -27.73
CA ILE A 98 7.61 -3.29 -26.86
C ILE A 98 7.25 -2.94 -25.40
N PRO A 99 6.37 -1.97 -25.12
CA PRO A 99 6.03 -1.61 -23.73
C PRO A 99 5.11 -2.62 -23.03
N ILE A 100 4.36 -3.46 -23.77
CA ILE A 100 3.30 -4.31 -23.20
C ILE A 100 3.80 -5.28 -22.12
N PRO A 101 4.96 -5.96 -22.26
CA PRO A 101 5.51 -6.81 -21.21
C PRO A 101 5.72 -6.11 -19.87
N PHE A 102 5.94 -4.78 -19.85
CA PHE A 102 6.11 -4.01 -18.61
C PHE A 102 4.81 -3.80 -17.84
N TYR A 103 3.66 -3.95 -18.50
CA TYR A 103 2.35 -3.87 -17.86
C TYR A 103 1.88 -5.23 -17.30
N LEU A 104 2.57 -6.33 -17.64
CA LEU A 104 2.23 -7.66 -17.16
C LEU A 104 2.79 -7.93 -15.76
N PRO A 105 2.04 -8.65 -14.89
CA PRO A 105 2.50 -9.01 -13.54
C PRO A 105 3.50 -10.18 -13.60
N LEU A 106 4.71 -9.87 -14.10
CA LEU A 106 5.84 -10.78 -14.21
C LEU A 106 6.66 -10.79 -12.91
N ARG A 107 7.11 -11.97 -12.49
CA ARG A 107 7.78 -12.15 -11.18
C ARG A 107 9.23 -11.63 -11.14
N ARG A 108 9.92 -11.59 -12.29
CA ARG A 108 11.35 -11.25 -12.36
C ARG A 108 11.52 -9.92 -13.11
N LEU A 109 12.38 -9.06 -12.57
CA LEU A 109 12.64 -7.71 -13.08
C LEU A 109 13.16 -7.71 -14.53
N MET A 110 13.94 -8.71 -14.93
CA MET A 110 14.53 -8.79 -16.27
C MET A 110 13.61 -9.40 -17.34
N THR A 111 12.54 -10.08 -16.93
CA THR A 111 11.67 -10.79 -17.89
C THR A 111 10.98 -9.88 -18.90
N PRO A 112 10.43 -8.70 -18.54
CA PRO A 112 9.88 -7.76 -19.53
C PRO A 112 10.87 -7.35 -20.61
N TYR A 113 12.10 -7.00 -20.22
CA TYR A 113 13.16 -6.59 -21.15
C TYR A 113 13.47 -7.68 -22.18
N LEU A 114 13.59 -8.93 -21.73
CA LEU A 114 13.85 -10.07 -22.63
C LEU A 114 12.70 -10.29 -23.62
N PHE A 115 11.45 -10.17 -23.18
CA PHE A 115 10.30 -10.28 -24.08
C PHE A 115 10.24 -9.14 -25.10
N SER A 116 10.60 -7.92 -24.69
CA SER A 116 10.62 -6.73 -25.55
C SER A 116 11.71 -6.75 -26.63
N LEU A 117 12.77 -7.56 -26.46
CA LEU A 117 13.80 -7.74 -27.50
C LEU A 117 13.27 -8.44 -28.75
N VAL A 118 12.29 -9.34 -28.60
CA VAL A 118 11.76 -10.12 -29.74
C VAL A 118 11.04 -9.26 -30.78
N PRO A 119 10.02 -8.43 -30.43
CA PRO A 119 9.39 -7.55 -31.42
C PRO A 119 10.36 -6.50 -31.98
N PHE A 120 11.33 -6.03 -31.19
CA PHE A 120 12.37 -5.12 -31.67
C PHE A 120 13.28 -5.78 -32.72
N ALA A 121 13.76 -7.00 -32.45
CA ALA A 121 14.57 -7.74 -33.40
C ALA A 121 13.81 -8.06 -34.69
N LEU A 122 12.53 -8.44 -34.59
CA LEU A 122 11.67 -8.65 -35.76
C LEU A 122 11.46 -7.36 -36.56
N TYR A 123 11.26 -6.22 -35.88
CA TYR A 123 11.13 -4.92 -36.54
C TYR A 123 12.37 -4.60 -37.37
N VAL A 124 13.56 -4.75 -36.78
CA VAL A 124 14.84 -4.51 -37.46
C VAL A 124 15.04 -5.50 -38.62
N ALA A 125 14.73 -6.78 -38.41
CA ALA A 125 14.88 -7.81 -39.44
C ALA A 125 13.98 -7.54 -40.66
N ILE A 126 12.71 -7.16 -40.44
CA ILE A 126 11.77 -6.82 -41.51
C ILE A 126 12.20 -5.54 -42.21
N ALA A 127 12.61 -4.51 -41.47
CA ALA A 127 13.08 -3.24 -42.05
C ALA A 127 14.31 -3.46 -42.95
N ALA A 128 15.25 -4.29 -42.50
CA ALA A 128 16.42 -4.68 -43.29
C ALA A 128 15.98 -5.50 -44.52
N GLN A 129 15.11 -6.51 -44.34
CA GLN A 129 14.62 -7.32 -45.44
C GLN A 129 14.00 -6.46 -46.52
N VAL A 130 13.09 -5.53 -46.19
CA VAL A 130 12.45 -4.64 -47.15
C VAL A 130 13.48 -3.79 -47.89
N LYS A 131 14.42 -3.16 -47.17
CA LYS A 131 15.44 -2.28 -47.77
C LYS A 131 16.35 -2.99 -48.78
N PHE A 132 16.64 -4.26 -48.55
CA PHE A 132 17.53 -5.06 -49.39
C PHE A 132 16.79 -5.99 -50.39
N ARG A 133 15.46 -5.97 -50.41
CA ARG A 133 14.65 -6.77 -51.35
C ARG A 133 14.44 -6.00 -52.65
N ALA A 134 14.41 -6.71 -53.79
CA ALA A 134 14.04 -6.10 -55.06
C ALA A 134 12.57 -5.60 -55.01
N PRO A 135 12.26 -4.40 -55.54
CA PRO A 135 10.90 -3.81 -55.52
C PRO A 135 9.81 -4.71 -56.14
N SER A 136 10.19 -5.64 -57.02
CA SER A 136 9.29 -6.58 -57.68
C SER A 136 8.84 -7.76 -56.79
N ALA A 137 9.27 -7.80 -55.52
CA ALA A 137 9.04 -8.95 -54.64
C ALA A 137 7.84 -8.79 -53.69
N GLU A 138 7.13 -7.66 -53.74
CA GLU A 138 5.87 -7.46 -53.03
C GLU A 138 4.73 -8.17 -53.78
N LEU A 139 3.97 -9.03 -53.08
CA LEU A 139 2.88 -9.79 -53.70
C LEU A 139 1.67 -8.92 -54.06
N TYR A 140 1.43 -7.86 -53.28
CA TYR A 140 0.32 -6.94 -53.44
C TYR A 140 0.81 -5.49 -53.34
N THR A 141 1.07 -4.85 -54.48
CA THR A 141 1.38 -3.42 -54.57
C THR A 141 0.17 -2.66 -55.11
N PHE A 142 -0.37 -1.74 -54.29
CA PHE A 142 -1.40 -0.82 -54.76
C PHE A 142 -0.70 0.38 -55.39
N LYS A 143 -0.95 0.62 -56.69
CA LYS A 143 -0.38 1.75 -57.43
C LYS A 143 -0.85 3.11 -56.89
N ASP A 144 -2.00 3.14 -56.23
CA ASP A 144 -2.53 4.35 -55.60
C ASP A 144 -1.94 4.54 -54.20
N PRO A 145 -1.08 5.56 -53.99
CA PRO A 145 -0.49 5.83 -52.69
C PRO A 145 -1.53 6.20 -51.61
N THR A 146 -2.74 6.61 -52.02
CA THR A 146 -3.82 6.97 -51.11
C THR A 146 -4.25 5.77 -50.25
N ILE A 147 -4.36 4.58 -50.85
CA ILE A 147 -4.77 3.36 -50.14
C ILE A 147 -3.72 2.97 -49.09
N ASN A 148 -2.44 3.02 -49.46
CA ASN A 148 -1.33 2.68 -48.56
C ASN A 148 -1.32 3.63 -47.35
N ASN A 149 -1.48 4.93 -47.59
CA ASN A 149 -1.54 5.94 -46.53
C ASN A 149 -2.74 5.74 -45.61
N ILE A 150 -3.93 5.43 -46.16
CA ILE A 150 -5.12 5.17 -45.35
C ILE A 150 -4.89 3.96 -44.43
N VAL A 151 -4.37 2.85 -44.96
CA VAL A 151 -4.08 1.64 -44.17
C VAL A 151 -3.01 1.92 -43.11
N TYR A 152 -1.98 2.70 -43.45
CA TYR A 152 -0.94 3.13 -42.52
C TYR A 152 -1.52 3.93 -41.34
N PHE A 153 -2.36 4.93 -41.61
CA PHE A 153 -3.00 5.73 -40.56
C PHE A 153 -3.93 4.91 -39.68
N ILE A 154 -4.68 3.95 -40.26
CA ILE A 154 -5.50 3.00 -39.50
C ILE A 154 -4.63 2.17 -38.55
N ASN A 155 -3.53 1.61 -39.05
CA ASN A 155 -2.63 0.74 -38.30
C ASN A 155 -1.98 1.47 -37.10
N ILE A 156 -1.48 2.69 -37.32
CA ILE A 156 -0.89 3.49 -36.24
C ILE A 156 -1.95 3.93 -35.24
N SER A 157 -3.11 4.38 -35.71
CA SER A 157 -4.20 4.81 -34.81
C SER A 157 -4.65 3.65 -33.93
N PHE A 158 -4.79 2.46 -34.51
CA PHE A 158 -5.19 1.27 -33.76
C PHE A 158 -4.13 0.86 -32.72
N ALA A 159 -2.85 0.82 -33.11
CA ALA A 159 -1.75 0.47 -32.22
C ALA A 159 -1.60 1.48 -31.06
N ALA A 160 -1.73 2.78 -31.35
CA ALA A 160 -1.69 3.84 -30.35
C ALA A 160 -2.87 3.74 -29.37
N LEU A 161 -4.09 3.51 -29.87
CA LEU A 161 -5.29 3.36 -29.02
C LEU A 161 -5.18 2.16 -28.08
N ILE A 162 -4.67 1.01 -28.56
CA ILE A 162 -4.42 -0.16 -27.70
C ILE A 162 -3.41 0.18 -26.61
N LEU A 163 -2.28 0.82 -26.97
CA LEU A 163 -1.24 1.15 -26.00
C LEU A 163 -1.76 2.13 -24.95
N LEU A 164 -2.48 3.18 -25.35
CA LEU A 164 -3.12 4.13 -24.44
C LEU A 164 -4.12 3.43 -23.51
N TYR A 165 -4.95 2.55 -24.06
CA TYR A 165 -5.92 1.77 -23.30
C TYR A 165 -5.23 0.91 -22.23
N ILE A 166 -4.26 0.08 -22.60
CA ILE A 166 -3.52 -0.78 -21.64
C ILE A 166 -2.79 0.08 -20.59
N SER A 167 -2.16 1.18 -21.02
CA SER A 167 -1.47 2.11 -20.12
C SER A 167 -2.42 2.73 -19.09
N SER A 168 -3.60 3.17 -19.54
CA SER A 168 -4.62 3.78 -18.67
C SER A 168 -5.11 2.80 -17.60
N ILE A 169 -5.38 1.55 -17.98
CA ILE A 169 -5.79 0.50 -17.05
C ILE A 169 -4.69 0.20 -16.05
N TYR A 170 -3.44 0.06 -16.52
CA TYR A 170 -2.31 -0.23 -15.66
C TYR A 170 -2.09 0.89 -14.63
N MET A 171 -2.10 2.15 -15.07
CA MET A 171 -1.96 3.32 -14.20
C MET A 171 -3.07 3.38 -13.16
N PHE A 172 -4.32 3.21 -13.59
CA PHE A 172 -5.47 3.19 -12.69
C PHE A 172 -5.41 2.04 -11.67
N SER A 173 -5.03 0.84 -12.13
CA SER A 173 -4.91 -0.35 -11.28
C SER A 173 -3.82 -0.18 -10.22
N ARG A 174 -2.69 0.47 -10.58
CA ARG A 174 -1.61 0.79 -9.64
C ARG A 174 -2.05 1.78 -8.58
N GLU A 175 -2.76 2.83 -8.97
CA GLU A 175 -3.20 3.86 -8.04
C GLU A 175 -4.21 3.30 -7.04
N LEU A 176 -5.14 2.48 -7.52
CA LEU A 176 -6.09 1.76 -6.66
C LEU A 176 -5.38 0.83 -5.67
N MET A 177 -4.36 0.10 -6.13
CA MET A 177 -3.58 -0.78 -5.25
C MET A 177 -2.78 0.01 -4.20
N ARG A 178 -2.20 1.15 -4.58
CA ARG A 178 -1.52 2.06 -3.64
C ARG A 178 -2.47 2.57 -2.57
N PHE A 179 -3.65 3.03 -2.95
CA PHE A 179 -4.67 3.50 -2.03
C PHE A 179 -5.13 2.41 -1.05
N LYS A 180 -5.36 1.18 -1.54
CA LYS A 180 -5.71 0.05 -0.66
C LYS A 180 -4.60 -0.29 0.33
N LEU A 181 -3.34 -0.21 -0.10
CA LEU A 181 -2.20 -0.49 0.76
C LEU A 181 -2.03 0.58 1.84
N THR A 182 -2.15 1.86 1.50
CA THR A 182 -2.04 2.96 2.46
C THR A 182 -3.18 2.92 3.48
N SER A 183 -4.42 2.74 3.02
CA SER A 183 -5.59 2.61 3.90
C SER A 183 -5.44 1.44 4.87
N LYS A 184 -5.03 0.26 4.38
CA LYS A 184 -4.82 -0.92 5.24
C LYS A 184 -3.68 -0.69 6.24
N ASN A 185 -2.59 -0.05 5.83
CA ASN A 185 -1.50 0.32 6.73
C ASN A 185 -1.97 1.30 7.80
N GLU A 186 -2.79 2.29 7.47
CA GLU A 186 -3.37 3.20 8.46
C GLU A 186 -4.28 2.47 9.43
N SER A 187 -5.13 1.57 8.96
CA SER A 187 -5.97 0.73 9.83
C SER A 187 -5.12 -0.14 10.76
N LEU A 188 -4.07 -0.78 10.27
CA LEU A 188 -3.15 -1.56 11.12
C LEU A 188 -2.46 -0.68 12.16
N LYS A 189 -1.99 0.51 11.75
CA LYS A 189 -1.38 1.46 12.67
C LYS A 189 -2.38 2.03 13.68
N LYS A 190 -3.67 2.15 13.34
CA LYS A 190 -4.75 2.55 14.25
C LYS A 190 -5.15 1.40 15.21
N LEU A 191 -5.12 0.15 14.74
CA LEU A 191 -5.44 -1.04 15.53
C LEU A 191 -4.38 -1.37 16.58
N ALA A 192 -3.14 -0.93 16.40
CA ALA A 192 -2.14 -0.92 17.46
C ALA A 192 -2.47 0.20 18.47
N THR A 193 -3.51 0.01 19.28
CA THR A 193 -3.89 0.92 20.39
C THR A 193 -3.21 0.55 21.70
N ILE A 194 -2.82 -0.71 21.85
CA ILE A 194 -2.26 -1.29 23.07
C ILE A 194 -0.75 -1.47 22.92
N ASP A 195 0.00 -1.16 23.98
CA ASP A 195 1.40 -1.51 24.11
C ASP A 195 1.52 -3.02 24.39
N PRO A 196 2.22 -3.80 23.55
CA PRO A 196 2.20 -5.26 23.63
C PRO A 196 2.85 -5.79 24.92
N LEU A 197 3.78 -5.05 25.52
CA LEU A 197 4.44 -5.46 26.76
C LEU A 197 3.55 -5.24 27.97
N THR A 198 2.99 -4.03 28.11
CA THR A 198 2.28 -3.60 29.32
C THR A 198 0.77 -3.83 29.27
N GLN A 199 0.21 -4.08 28.09
CA GLN A 199 -1.23 -4.17 27.83
C GLN A 199 -2.03 -2.89 28.16
N LEU A 200 -1.34 -1.78 28.44
CA LEU A 200 -1.94 -0.44 28.53
C LEU A 200 -2.11 0.16 27.13
N PHE A 201 -2.81 1.30 27.04
CA PHE A 201 -2.77 2.09 25.80
C PHE A 201 -1.33 2.50 25.49
N ASN A 202 -1.00 2.64 24.22
CA ASN A 202 0.27 3.27 23.84
C ASN A 202 0.11 4.79 23.76
N ARG A 203 1.24 5.50 23.69
CA ARG A 203 1.28 6.98 23.54
C ARG A 203 0.36 7.50 22.44
N ARG A 204 0.26 6.81 21.30
CA ARG A 204 -0.61 7.23 20.19
C ARG A 204 -2.08 7.17 20.57
N ALA A 205 -2.54 6.04 21.13
CA ALA A 205 -3.91 5.91 21.59
C ALA A 205 -4.21 6.95 22.69
N MET A 206 -3.26 7.17 23.59
CA MET A 206 -3.40 8.17 24.65
C MET A 206 -3.60 9.58 24.12
N ASN A 207 -2.87 10.00 23.09
CA ASN A 207 -3.06 11.32 22.46
C ASN A 207 -4.48 11.52 21.94
N GLU A 208 -5.15 10.47 21.45
CA GLU A 208 -6.53 10.56 21.01
C GLU A 208 -7.51 10.64 22.20
N TYR A 209 -7.25 9.90 23.27
CA TYR A 209 -8.03 10.00 24.51
C TYR A 209 -7.86 11.34 25.22
N LEU A 210 -6.65 11.91 25.20
CA LEU A 210 -6.36 13.25 25.72
C LEU A 210 -7.25 14.30 25.03
N LYS A 211 -7.29 14.31 23.69
CA LYS A 211 -8.17 15.20 22.92
C LYS A 211 -9.65 14.97 23.25
N LEU A 212 -10.06 13.71 23.39
CA LEU A 212 -11.44 13.36 23.75
C LEU A 212 -11.81 13.91 25.14
N VAL A 213 -10.91 13.78 26.13
CA VAL A 213 -11.13 14.29 27.49
C VAL A 213 -11.16 15.83 27.49
N GLN A 214 -10.26 16.49 26.76
CA GLN A 214 -10.29 17.95 26.60
C GLN A 214 -11.62 18.43 26.01
N HIS A 215 -12.09 17.79 24.95
CA HIS A 215 -13.36 18.15 24.33
C HIS A 215 -14.55 17.95 25.27
N ASN A 216 -14.55 16.87 26.06
CA ASN A 216 -15.57 16.63 27.07
C ASN A 216 -15.50 17.62 28.24
N CYS A 217 -14.30 18.05 28.62
CA CYS A 217 -14.05 19.10 29.61
C CYS A 217 -14.67 20.43 29.15
N GLU A 218 -14.40 20.85 27.91
CA GLU A 218 -14.98 22.06 27.31
C GLU A 218 -16.51 22.03 27.29
N ARG A 219 -17.10 20.87 26.95
CA ARG A 219 -18.56 20.72 26.86
C ARG A 219 -19.26 20.65 28.22
N SER A 220 -18.64 20.00 29.21
CA SER A 220 -19.25 19.77 30.52
C SER A 220 -18.93 20.86 31.55
N GLY A 221 -17.90 21.68 31.30
CA GLY A 221 -17.35 22.62 32.27
C GLY A 221 -16.56 21.97 33.41
N LYS A 222 -16.42 20.63 33.42
CA LYS A 222 -15.69 19.89 34.46
C LYS A 222 -14.26 19.63 34.02
N GLY A 223 -13.30 19.92 34.91
CA GLY A 223 -11.87 19.69 34.66
C GLY A 223 -11.48 18.22 34.59
N TYR A 224 -10.19 17.98 34.40
CA TYR A 224 -9.58 16.65 34.41
C TYR A 224 -8.22 16.68 35.11
N ALA A 225 -7.73 15.52 35.54
CA ALA A 225 -6.40 15.37 36.11
C ALA A 225 -5.50 14.58 35.17
N VAL A 226 -4.35 15.16 34.80
CA VAL A 226 -3.27 14.50 34.07
C VAL A 226 -2.18 14.12 35.05
N CYS A 227 -1.75 12.87 35.01
CA CYS A 227 -0.67 12.38 35.84
C CYS A 227 0.37 11.71 34.95
N ILE A 228 1.65 12.06 35.14
CA ILE A 228 2.77 11.44 34.45
C ILE A 228 3.73 10.85 35.49
N GLY A 229 3.95 9.54 35.40
CA GLY A 229 4.78 8.78 36.31
C GLY A 229 5.98 8.18 35.61
N ASP A 230 7.12 8.16 36.29
CA ASP A 230 8.36 7.56 35.78
C ASP A 230 8.97 6.67 36.86
N ILE A 231 9.39 5.45 36.48
CA ILE A 231 9.99 4.48 37.40
C ILE A 231 11.36 4.98 37.87
N ASP A 232 11.55 5.11 39.17
CA ASP A 232 12.80 5.59 39.73
C ASP A 232 13.96 4.62 39.48
N ASP A 233 15.04 5.14 38.90
CA ASP A 233 16.29 4.41 38.66
C ASP A 233 16.11 3.14 37.80
N PHE A 234 15.15 3.11 36.86
CA PHE A 234 14.85 1.93 36.04
C PHE A 234 16.06 1.42 35.24
N LYS A 235 16.90 2.33 34.73
CA LYS A 235 18.18 1.95 34.11
C LYS A 235 19.04 1.07 35.03
N LYS A 236 19.15 1.39 36.33
CA LYS A 236 19.90 0.57 37.29
C LYS A 236 19.27 -0.81 37.49
N VAL A 237 17.95 -0.92 37.38
CA VAL A 237 17.25 -2.21 37.41
C VAL A 237 17.65 -3.05 36.21
N ASN A 238 17.64 -2.48 35.00
CA ASN A 238 18.10 -3.17 33.79
C ASN A 238 19.58 -3.57 33.88
N ASP A 239 20.44 -2.65 34.31
CA ASP A 239 21.88 -2.88 34.38
C ASP A 239 22.22 -3.98 35.41
N LYS A 240 21.49 -4.06 36.52
CA LYS A 240 21.74 -5.03 37.59
C LYS A 240 21.03 -6.36 37.40
N HIS A 241 19.81 -6.37 36.85
CA HIS A 241 18.96 -7.56 36.81
C HIS A 241 18.63 -8.05 35.39
N GLY A 242 19.12 -7.35 34.36
CA GLY A 242 18.90 -7.66 32.96
C GLY A 242 17.57 -7.13 32.42
N HIS A 243 17.50 -6.94 31.10
CA HIS A 243 16.33 -6.40 30.41
C HIS A 243 15.06 -7.23 30.61
N SER A 244 15.17 -8.56 30.68
CA SER A 244 14.01 -9.44 30.92
C SER A 244 13.36 -9.18 32.28
N MET A 245 14.13 -8.80 33.30
CA MET A 245 13.60 -8.40 34.60
C MET A 245 13.01 -6.99 34.55
N GLY A 246 13.61 -6.07 33.79
CA GLY A 246 13.01 -4.77 33.51
C GLY A 246 11.63 -4.88 32.85
N ASP A 247 11.48 -5.78 31.88
CA ASP A 247 10.20 -6.07 31.22
C ASP A 247 9.15 -6.63 32.19
N GLU A 248 9.56 -7.47 33.16
CA GLU A 248 8.70 -7.94 34.24
C GLU A 248 8.26 -6.80 35.18
N VAL A 249 9.19 -5.91 35.54
CA VAL A 249 8.89 -4.71 36.34
C VAL A 249 7.86 -3.83 35.62
N LEU A 250 8.05 -3.58 34.33
CA LEU A 250 7.09 -2.80 33.51
C LEU A 250 5.71 -3.46 33.48
N ARG A 251 5.63 -4.78 33.29
CA ARG A 251 4.37 -5.54 33.29
C ARG A 251 3.63 -5.43 34.62
N GLN A 252 4.34 -5.57 35.74
CA GLN A 252 3.70 -5.50 37.05
C GLN A 252 3.27 -4.09 37.44
N ILE A 253 4.05 -3.07 37.09
CA ILE A 253 3.68 -1.67 37.32
C ILE A 253 2.48 -1.30 36.46
N ALA A 254 2.49 -1.67 35.19
CA ALA A 254 1.35 -1.49 34.31
C ALA A 254 0.08 -2.16 34.85
N SER A 255 0.20 -3.37 35.40
CA SER A 255 -0.90 -4.05 36.06
C SER A 255 -1.42 -3.27 37.25
N VAL A 256 -0.56 -2.72 38.12
CA VAL A 256 -1.01 -1.87 39.24
C VAL A 256 -1.76 -0.65 38.74
N ILE A 257 -1.21 0.06 37.76
CA ILE A 257 -1.86 1.24 37.17
C ILE A 257 -3.23 0.88 36.59
N ALA A 258 -3.32 -0.21 35.82
CA ALA A 258 -4.57 -0.65 35.19
C ALA A 258 -5.67 -1.00 36.20
N HIS A 259 -5.32 -1.59 37.36
CA HIS A 259 -6.29 -1.95 38.39
C HIS A 259 -6.67 -0.75 39.29
N THR A 260 -5.82 0.26 39.37
CA THR A 260 -6.07 1.43 40.23
C THR A 260 -6.81 2.54 39.49
N VAL A 261 -6.49 2.78 38.21
CA VAL A 261 -7.16 3.79 37.37
C VAL A 261 -8.63 3.40 37.20
N PRO A 262 -9.58 4.33 37.43
CA PRO A 262 -11.01 4.02 37.36
C PRO A 262 -11.47 3.78 35.91
N ALA A 263 -12.67 3.20 35.74
CA ALA A 263 -13.20 2.80 34.43
C ALA A 263 -13.38 3.98 33.46
N GLU A 264 -13.66 5.17 33.97
CA GLU A 264 -13.73 6.42 33.23
C GLU A 264 -12.36 7.00 32.87
N GLY A 265 -11.30 6.55 33.52
CA GLY A 265 -9.92 6.98 33.30
C GLY A 265 -9.23 6.20 32.18
N TYR A 266 -8.15 6.77 31.68
CA TYR A 266 -7.28 6.11 30.69
C TYR A 266 -5.86 6.03 31.22
N ALA A 267 -5.17 4.94 30.92
CA ALA A 267 -3.78 4.72 31.28
C ALA A 267 -2.98 4.21 30.08
N ALA A 268 -1.77 4.75 29.92
CA ALA A 268 -0.93 4.45 28.78
C ALA A 268 0.55 4.36 29.15
N ARG A 269 1.28 3.52 28.42
CA ARG A 269 2.74 3.60 28.37
C ARG A 269 3.13 4.78 27.49
N TRP A 270 3.67 5.82 28.13
CA TRP A 270 3.99 7.10 27.50
C TRP A 270 5.39 7.11 26.87
N GLY A 271 6.33 6.43 27.52
CA GLY A 271 7.72 6.32 27.11
C GLY A 271 8.32 4.94 27.41
N GLY A 272 9.65 4.87 27.54
CA GLY A 272 10.34 3.62 27.85
C GLY A 272 9.95 3.08 29.24
N GLU A 273 10.04 3.95 30.24
CA GLU A 273 9.72 3.68 31.66
C GLU A 273 8.67 4.65 32.23
N GLU A 274 8.06 5.45 31.35
CA GLU A 274 7.07 6.47 31.68
C GLU A 274 5.65 6.00 31.41
N PHE A 275 4.74 6.34 32.32
CA PHE A 275 3.32 6.05 32.25
C PHE A 275 2.54 7.35 32.37
N LEU A 276 1.53 7.52 31.53
CA LEU A 276 0.60 8.64 31.61
C LEU A 276 -0.79 8.11 31.90
N PHE A 277 -1.48 8.71 32.85
CA PHE A 277 -2.89 8.42 33.11
C PHE A 277 -3.68 9.71 33.27
N ILE A 278 -4.92 9.69 32.78
CA ILE A 278 -5.83 10.83 32.79
C ILE A 278 -7.17 10.40 33.37
N ILE A 279 -7.70 11.22 34.29
CA ILE A 279 -9.01 11.03 34.89
C ILE A 279 -9.92 12.19 34.45
N PRO A 280 -11.00 11.94 33.69
CA PRO A 280 -11.96 12.97 33.32
C PRO A 280 -12.83 13.35 34.52
N ASN A 281 -13.39 14.55 34.50
CA ASN A 281 -14.27 15.07 35.56
C ASN A 281 -13.62 15.05 36.96
N ALA A 282 -12.30 15.24 37.02
CA ALA A 282 -11.50 15.16 38.23
C ALA A 282 -10.70 16.46 38.45
N ASP A 283 -10.39 16.74 39.72
CA ASP A 283 -9.48 17.82 40.10
C ASP A 283 -8.09 17.28 40.47
N ALA A 284 -7.19 18.18 40.85
CA ALA A 284 -5.81 17.83 41.21
C ALA A 284 -5.75 16.90 42.43
N SER A 285 -6.66 17.04 43.40
CA SER A 285 -6.75 16.18 44.58
C SER A 285 -7.08 14.74 44.21
N CYS A 286 -8.06 14.53 43.33
CA CYS A 286 -8.39 13.18 42.84
C CYS A 286 -7.19 12.54 42.12
N GLY A 287 -6.48 13.31 41.29
CA GLY A 287 -5.23 12.87 40.65
C GLY A 287 -4.14 12.51 41.67
N ALA A 288 -4.03 13.29 42.76
CA ALA A 288 -3.07 13.05 43.83
C ALA A 288 -3.37 11.78 44.64
N GLU A 289 -4.63 11.60 45.07
CA GLU A 289 -5.06 10.39 45.80
C GLU A 289 -4.82 9.12 44.99
N LEU A 290 -5.18 9.15 43.70
CA LEU A 290 -4.96 8.01 42.80
C LEU A 290 -3.46 7.73 42.61
N SER A 291 -2.68 8.77 42.35
CA SER A 291 -1.23 8.66 42.14
C SER A 291 -0.52 8.15 43.38
N GLU A 292 -0.95 8.58 44.57
CA GLU A 292 -0.38 8.15 45.84
C GLU A 292 -0.69 6.68 46.13
N LYS A 293 -1.92 6.23 45.84
CA LYS A 293 -2.29 4.82 45.90
C LYS A 293 -1.43 3.97 44.96
N ILE A 294 -1.28 4.38 43.70
CA ILE A 294 -0.39 3.71 42.73
C ILE A 294 1.04 3.63 43.26
N ARG A 295 1.56 4.76 43.77
CA ARG A 295 2.92 4.84 44.32
C ARG A 295 3.13 3.86 45.47
N GLU A 296 2.21 3.84 46.43
CA GLU A 296 2.27 2.92 47.56
C GLU A 296 2.17 1.45 47.15
N ASP A 297 1.25 1.11 46.25
CA ASP A 297 1.05 -0.26 45.80
C ASP A 297 2.27 -0.80 45.04
N ILE A 298 2.94 0.07 44.27
CA ILE A 298 4.23 -0.24 43.65
C ILE A 298 5.32 -0.41 44.71
N TYR A 299 5.40 0.49 45.70
CA TYR A 299 6.40 0.41 46.78
C TYR A 299 6.28 -0.87 47.61
N LYS A 300 5.06 -1.39 47.78
CA LYS A 300 4.78 -2.63 48.53
C LYS A 300 5.19 -3.90 47.75
N LYS A 301 5.38 -3.83 46.43
CA LYS A 301 5.80 -4.98 45.62
C LYS A 301 7.28 -5.33 45.86
N ASN A 302 7.53 -6.61 46.11
CA ASN A 302 8.88 -7.18 46.11
C ASN A 302 9.09 -7.96 44.81
N PHE A 303 10.10 -7.55 44.04
CA PHE A 303 10.53 -8.24 42.83
C PHE A 303 11.60 -9.27 43.18
N ARG A 304 11.53 -10.45 42.58
CA ARG A 304 12.49 -11.54 42.80
C ARG A 304 13.30 -11.75 41.52
N SER A 305 14.61 -11.77 41.65
CA SER A 305 15.55 -12.07 40.57
C SER A 305 16.65 -12.99 41.06
N ASP A 306 17.47 -13.49 40.15
CA ASP A 306 18.67 -14.28 40.50
C ASP A 306 19.65 -13.50 41.38
N ASN A 307 19.65 -12.16 41.29
CA ASN A 307 20.45 -11.25 42.11
C ASN A 307 19.76 -10.84 43.42
N GLY A 308 18.75 -11.59 43.86
CA GLY A 308 18.01 -11.38 45.09
C GLY A 308 16.73 -10.57 44.93
N ASN A 309 16.11 -10.25 46.07
CA ASN A 309 14.88 -9.47 46.14
C ASN A 309 15.19 -7.98 46.10
N PHE A 310 14.39 -7.22 45.37
CA PHE A 310 14.50 -5.76 45.30
C PHE A 310 13.12 -5.10 45.24
N ARG A 311 13.11 -3.78 45.45
CA ARG A 311 11.93 -2.94 45.30
C ARG A 311 12.22 -1.84 44.29
N VAL A 312 11.16 -1.35 43.68
CA VAL A 312 11.19 -0.20 42.78
C VAL A 312 10.22 0.84 43.31
N THR A 313 10.46 2.09 42.97
CA THR A 313 9.57 3.20 43.32
C THR A 313 9.20 3.96 42.06
N ILE A 314 8.13 4.75 42.15
CA ILE A 314 7.69 5.63 41.07
C ILE A 314 7.58 7.04 41.62
N THR A 315 7.93 8.02 40.80
CA THR A 315 7.63 9.43 41.07
C THR A 315 6.56 9.86 40.08
N VAL A 316 5.60 10.68 40.53
CA VAL A 316 4.47 11.12 39.69
C VAL A 316 4.29 12.63 39.79
N GLY A 317 4.21 13.29 38.65
CA GLY A 317 3.80 14.69 38.53
C GLY A 317 2.35 14.80 38.08
N ILE A 318 1.58 15.70 38.69
CA ILE A 318 0.13 15.81 38.52
C ILE A 318 -0.20 17.24 38.09
N CYS A 319 -1.08 17.41 37.11
CA CYS A 319 -1.63 18.71 36.75
C CYS A 319 -3.13 18.59 36.49
N ARG A 320 -3.90 19.54 36.99
CA ARG A 320 -5.29 19.73 36.58
C ARG A 320 -5.35 20.49 35.27
N GLY A 321 -6.21 20.06 34.36
CA GLY A 321 -6.66 20.84 33.21
C GLY A 321 -8.09 21.35 33.40
N ASN A 322 -8.34 22.56 32.91
CA ASN A 322 -9.63 23.24 32.95
C ASN A 322 -10.17 23.50 31.54
N PRO A 323 -11.47 23.84 31.39
CA PRO A 323 -12.01 24.29 30.12
C PRO A 323 -11.21 25.47 29.56
N GLY A 324 -10.79 25.38 28.29
CA GLY A 324 -9.99 26.40 27.62
C GLY A 324 -8.46 26.25 27.77
N ASP A 325 -7.98 25.34 28.62
CA ASP A 325 -6.55 25.04 28.70
C ASP A 325 -6.07 24.27 27.45
N ASP A 326 -4.81 24.51 27.08
CA ASP A 326 -4.12 23.71 26.07
C ASP A 326 -3.56 22.43 26.73
N ILE A 327 -4.07 21.27 26.30
CA ILE A 327 -3.73 19.98 26.90
C ILE A 327 -2.23 19.67 26.84
N GLU A 328 -1.51 20.13 25.81
CA GLU A 328 -0.06 19.92 25.71
C GLU A 328 0.68 20.71 26.80
N LYS A 329 0.18 21.91 27.15
CA LYS A 329 0.73 22.69 28.28
C LYS A 329 0.42 22.04 29.62
N VAL A 330 -0.77 21.45 29.79
CA VAL A 330 -1.14 20.70 31.00
C VAL A 330 -0.20 19.50 31.20
N ILE A 331 0.09 18.76 30.13
CA ILE A 331 1.05 17.64 30.16
C ILE A 331 2.46 18.15 30.48
N SER A 332 2.89 19.22 29.84
CA SER A 332 4.20 19.85 30.10
C SER A 332 4.36 20.29 31.57
N LEU A 333 3.30 20.82 32.19
CA LEU A 333 3.30 21.17 33.61
C LEU A 333 3.32 19.94 34.53
N ALA A 334 2.63 18.86 34.18
CA ALA A 334 2.72 17.60 34.91
C ALA A 334 4.13 17.01 34.83
N ASP A 335 4.77 17.07 33.66
CA ASP A 335 6.15 16.63 33.44
C ASP A 335 7.16 17.46 34.25
N HIS A 336 6.97 18.78 34.30
CA HIS A 336 7.80 19.64 35.14
C HIS A 336 7.72 19.25 36.63
N ARG A 337 6.52 18.90 37.12
CA ARG A 337 6.32 18.43 38.50
C ARG A 337 6.93 17.06 38.76
N LEU A 338 6.84 16.16 37.78
CA LEU A 338 7.53 14.87 37.83
C LEU A 338 9.04 15.10 37.98
N TYR A 339 9.61 15.98 37.17
CA TYR A 339 11.02 16.36 37.25
C TYR A 339 11.38 16.94 38.63
N GLN A 340 10.56 17.85 39.18
CA GLN A 340 10.75 18.35 40.55
C GLN A 340 10.71 17.24 41.60
N GLY A 341 9.80 16.27 41.46
CA GLY A 341 9.71 15.11 42.34
C GLY A 341 10.99 14.26 42.30
N LYS A 342 11.54 14.05 41.12
CA LYS A 342 12.79 13.31 40.92
C LYS A 342 13.98 14.01 41.57
N GLN A 343 14.05 15.34 41.47
CA GLN A 343 15.13 16.14 42.07
C GLN A 343 15.05 16.24 43.60
N THR A 344 13.85 16.18 44.17
CA THR A 344 13.64 16.38 45.62
C THR A 344 13.62 15.07 46.42
N GLY A 345 14.04 13.95 45.84
CA GLY A 345 14.22 12.68 46.57
C GLY A 345 13.41 11.49 46.05
N LYS A 346 12.73 11.62 44.91
CA LYS A 346 11.99 10.52 44.24
C LYS A 346 10.88 9.92 45.11
N ASN A 347 10.28 8.81 44.68
CA ASN A 347 9.25 8.05 45.40
C ASN A 347 8.16 8.95 46.01
N LYS A 348 7.62 9.87 45.22
CA LYS A 348 6.64 10.85 45.69
C LYS A 348 5.70 11.31 44.59
N THR A 349 4.61 11.93 45.00
CA THR A 349 3.67 12.64 44.14
C THR A 349 3.89 14.16 44.28
N VAL A 350 3.76 14.90 43.16
CA VAL A 350 3.93 16.37 43.12
C VAL A 350 2.77 16.97 42.31
N VAL A 351 2.07 17.95 42.89
CA VAL A 351 0.82 18.56 42.37
C VAL A 351 0.99 19.99 41.90
#